data_AF-A0A1G9JLL1-F1
#
_entry.id   AF-A0A1G9JLL1-F1
#
_cell.length_a   1.000
_cell.length_b   1.000
_cell.length_c   1.000
_cell.angle_alpha   90.00
_cell.angle_beta   90.00
_cell.angle_gamma   90.00
#
_symmetry.space_group_name_H-M   'P 1'
#
loop_
_entity.id
_entity.type
_entity.pdbx_description
1 polymer ?
#
loop_
_entity_poly.entity_id
_entity_poly.type
_entity_poly.pdbx_seq_one_letter_code
_entity_poly.pdbx_strand_id
1 'polypeptide(L)'
;MRLLLRSVDIFFNILYLILLIRVILSWVGRGIPYNSRWRGLITFVYSVTEPILRPIRQIIPSSGMGIDFSPLIAFMLLGFIRRIIMSLLTSLMF
;
A
#
# COMPACT_ATOMS: atom_id res chain seq x y z
N MET A 1 -15.56 -17.02 13.51
CA MET A 1 -15.92 -15.79 12.74
C MET A 1 -15.23 -14.52 13.23
N ARG A 2 -15.22 -14.19 14.54
CA ARG A 2 -14.48 -13.02 15.07
C ARG A 2 -12.98 -13.01 14.74
N LEU A 3 -12.35 -14.19 14.72
CA LEU A 3 -10.95 -14.35 14.29
C LEU A 3 -10.74 -13.94 12.83
N LEU A 4 -11.68 -14.31 11.94
CA LEU A 4 -11.61 -13.99 10.51
C LEU A 4 -11.68 -12.47 10.28
N LEU A 5 -12.61 -11.78 10.95
CA LEU A 5 -12.67 -10.31 10.91
C LEU A 5 -11.35 -9.67 11.38
N ARG A 6 -10.77 -10.16 12.49
CA ARG A 6 -9.48 -9.67 12.98
C ARG A 6 -8.35 -9.93 11.99
N SER A 7 -8.27 -11.12 11.40
CA SER A 7 -7.24 -11.46 10.43
C SER A 7 -7.30 -10.56 9.19
N VAL A 8 -8.50 -10.30 8.68
CA VAL A 8 -8.73 -9.39 7.54
C VAL A 8 -8.36 -7.95 7.92
N ASP A 9 -8.76 -7.50 9.11
CA ASP A 9 -8.43 -6.16 9.60
C ASP A 9 -6.92 -5.94 9.73
N ILE A 10 -6.23 -6.90 10.35
CA ILE A 10 -4.77 -6.91 10.50
C ILE A 10 -4.10 -6.89 9.13
N PHE A 11 -4.59 -7.70 8.18
CA PHE A 11 -4.06 -7.73 6.82
C PHE A 11 -4.12 -6.34 6.15
N PHE A 12 -5.27 -5.65 6.22
CA PHE A 12 -5.39 -4.30 5.70
C PHE A 12 -4.48 -3.30 6.42
N ASN A 13 -4.37 -3.40 7.76
CA ASN A 13 -3.47 -2.53 8.54
C ASN A 13 -2.00 -2.71 8.13
N ILE A 14 -1.57 -3.95 7.86
CA ILE A 14 -0.22 -4.24 7.36
C ILE A 14 -0.03 -3.63 5.96
N LEU A 15 -0.98 -3.80 5.05
CA LEU A 15 -0.89 -3.19 3.72
C LEU A 15 -0.82 -1.67 3.79
N TYR A 16 -1.59 -1.05 4.69
CA TYR A 16 -1.52 0.39 4.93
C TYR A 16 -0.14 0.83 5.43
N LEU A 17 0.44 0.08 6.37
CA LEU A 17 1.79 0.36 6.87
C LEU A 17 2.84 0.26 5.74
N ILE A 18 2.75 -0.77 4.89
CA ILE A 18 3.68 -0.93 3.76
C ILE A 18 3.50 0.21 2.74
N LEU A 19 2.26 0.63 2.44
CA LEU A 19 2.00 1.79 1.58
C LEU A 19 2.53 3.10 2.19
N LEU A 20 2.40 3.28 3.51
CA LEU A 20 2.98 4.42 4.22
C LEU A 20 4.51 4.44 4.04
N ILE A 21 5.16 3.30 4.24
CA ILE A 21 6.60 3.16 4.02
C ILE A 21 6.94 3.45 2.55
N ARG A 22 6.13 3.00 1.58
CA ARG A 22 6.33 3.29 0.15
C ARG A 22 6.27 4.78 -0.16
N VAL A 23 5.40 5.55 0.50
CA VAL A 23 5.36 7.02 0.41
C VAL A 23 6.64 7.64 0.95
N ILE A 24 7.05 7.24 2.15
CA ILE A 24 8.29 7.76 2.77
C ILE A 24 9.50 7.45 1.87
N LEU A 25 9.57 6.24 1.33
CA LEU A 25 10.63 5.82 0.43
C LEU A 25 10.58 6.52 -0.93
N SER A 26 9.43 6.97 -1.43
CA SER A 26 9.38 7.72 -2.69
C SER A 26 9.94 9.13 -2.54
N TRP A 27 9.85 9.73 -1.34
CA TRP A 27 10.35 11.06 -1.04
C TRP A 27 11.81 11.04 -0.58
N VAL A 28 12.15 10.16 0.36
CA VAL A 28 13.48 10.13 1.02
C VAL A 28 14.42 9.10 0.37
N GLY A 29 13.87 8.09 -0.32
CA GLY A 29 14.65 6.95 -0.82
C GLY A 29 15.67 7.29 -1.91
N ARG A 30 15.56 8.46 -2.57
CA ARG A 30 16.53 8.89 -3.59
C ARG A 30 17.95 9.11 -3.03
N GLY A 31 18.07 9.40 -1.74
CA GLY A 31 19.37 9.59 -1.07
C GLY A 31 20.00 8.30 -0.54
N ILE A 32 19.35 7.14 -0.68
CA ILE A 32 19.83 5.89 -0.08
C ILE A 32 20.81 5.20 -1.05
N PRO A 33 22.07 4.94 -0.65
CA PRO A 33 23.05 4.27 -1.49
C PRO A 33 22.60 2.87 -1.91
N TYR A 34 23.00 2.46 -3.12
CA TYR A 34 22.63 1.15 -3.68
C TYR A 34 23.08 -0.04 -2.81
N ASN A 35 24.28 0.05 -2.23
CA ASN A 35 24.89 -0.95 -1.34
C ASN A 35 24.46 -0.82 0.13
N SER A 36 23.40 -0.07 0.41
CA SER A 36 22.89 0.11 1.77
C SER A 36 22.29 -1.19 2.32
N ARG A 37 22.50 -1.43 3.63
CA ARG A 37 21.85 -2.53 4.39
C ARG A 37 20.32 -2.56 4.27
N TRP A 38 19.70 -1.42 3.94
CA TRP A 38 18.25 -1.28 3.78
C TRP A 38 17.74 -1.73 2.40
N ARG A 39 18.62 -2.08 1.46
CA ARG A 39 18.25 -2.41 0.07
C ARG A 39 17.22 -3.54 -0.02
N GLY A 40 17.35 -4.57 0.83
CA GLY A 40 16.40 -5.68 0.89
C GLY A 40 14.99 -5.22 1.26
N LEU A 41 14.86 -4.42 2.33
CA LEU A 41 13.59 -3.89 2.79
C LEU A 41 12.95 -2.95 1.75
N ILE A 42 13.74 -2.09 1.12
CA ILE A 42 13.27 -1.20 0.06
C ILE A 42 12.71 -2.05 -1.10
N THR A 43 13.47 -3.04 -1.57
CA THR A 43 13.04 -3.89 -2.69
C THR A 43 11.77 -4.66 -2.35
N PHE A 44 11.65 -5.17 -1.11
CA PHE A 44 10.45 -5.83 -0.61
C PHE A 44 9.23 -4.91 -0.58
N VAL A 45 9.35 -3.71 0.00
CA VAL A 45 8.25 -2.73 0.01
C VAL A 45 7.84 -2.39 -1.42
N TYR A 46 8.82 -2.24 -2.31
CA TYR A 46 8.54 -1.92 -3.70
C TYR A 46 7.80 -3.06 -4.40
N SER A 47 8.27 -4.31 -4.27
CA SER A 47 7.65 -5.47 -4.92
C SER A 47 6.24 -5.76 -4.42
N VAL A 48 5.98 -5.60 -3.11
CA VAL A 48 4.64 -5.82 -2.53
C VAL A 48 3.64 -4.76 -2.97
N THR A 49 4.08 -3.51 -3.09
CA THR A 49 3.18 -2.40 -3.46
C THR A 49 3.02 -2.22 -4.97
N GLU A 50 3.95 -2.73 -5.79
CA GLU A 50 3.92 -2.52 -7.24
C GLU A 50 2.66 -3.04 -7.95
N PRO A 51 2.10 -4.22 -7.63
CA PRO A 51 0.85 -4.68 -8.24
C PRO A 51 -0.35 -3.75 -7.99
N ILE A 52 -0.34 -3.04 -6.85
CA ILE A 52 -1.39 -2.07 -6.48
C ILE A 52 -1.14 -0.72 -7.16
N LEU A 53 0.12 -0.26 -7.18
CA LEU A 53 0.48 1.08 -7.65
C LEU A 53 0.64 1.17 -9.18
N ARG A 54 1.11 0.11 -9.84
CA ARG A 54 1.35 0.11 -11.28
C ARG A 54 0.09 0.43 -12.11
N PRO A 55 -1.09 -0.15 -11.84
CA PRO A 55 -2.32 0.22 -12.55
C PRO A 55 -2.69 1.69 -12.31
N ILE A 56 -2.52 2.20 -11.09
CA ILE A 56 -2.82 3.59 -10.74
C ILE A 56 -1.92 4.55 -11.53
N ARG A 57 -0.61 4.25 -11.63
CA ARG A 57 0.34 5.05 -12.41
C ARG A 57 0.06 5.05 -13.92
N GLN A 58 -0.59 4.01 -14.44
CA GLN A 58 -0.99 3.98 -15.85
C GLN A 58 -2.15 4.94 -16.13
N ILE A 59 -3.05 5.14 -15.16
CA ILE A 59 -4.20 6.03 -15.30
C ILE A 59 -3.80 7.49 -15.01
N ILE A 60 -2.97 7.69 -13.98
CA ILE A 60 -2.47 9.01 -13.59
C ILE A 60 -0.95 8.95 -13.65
N PRO A 61 -0.35 9.29 -14.81
CA PRO A 61 1.09 9.37 -14.93
C PRO A 61 1.62 10.28 -13.84
N SER A 62 2.66 9.84 -13.14
CA SER A 62 3.38 10.66 -12.19
C SER A 62 3.81 11.94 -12.90
N SER A 63 3.24 13.08 -12.49
CA SER A 63 3.64 14.41 -12.96
C SER A 63 5.17 14.50 -12.89
N GLY A 64 5.82 14.91 -13.98
CA GLY A 64 7.28 14.82 -14.22
C GLY A 64 8.24 15.42 -13.17
N MET A 65 7.74 15.87 -12.00
CA MET A 65 8.50 16.28 -10.81
C MET A 65 9.13 15.08 -10.03
N GLY A 66 8.87 13.84 -10.44
CA GLY A 66 9.43 12.63 -9.81
C GLY A 66 8.84 12.27 -8.46
N ILE A 67 7.79 12.96 -8.01
CA ILE A 67 7.03 12.60 -6.80
C ILE A 67 5.88 11.69 -7.23
N ASP A 68 5.86 10.48 -6.67
CA ASP A 68 4.82 9.50 -6.96
C ASP A 68 3.61 9.70 -6.03
N PHE A 69 2.51 10.22 -6.57
CA PHE A 69 1.23 10.40 -5.87
C PHE A 69 0.33 9.16 -5.94
N SER A 70 0.70 8.13 -6.71
CA SER A 70 -0.08 6.90 -6.81
C SER A 70 -0.36 6.22 -5.46
N PRO A 71 0.53 6.27 -4.43
CA PRO A 71 0.22 5.73 -3.12
C PRO A 71 -0.95 6.41 -2.42
N LEU A 72 -1.15 7.72 -2.60
CA LEU A 72 -2.28 8.44 -1.99
C LEU A 72 -3.62 7.89 -2.50
N ILE A 73 -3.69 7.65 -3.80
CA ILE A 73 -4.86 7.05 -4.44
C ILE A 73 -5.03 5.61 -3.98
N ALA A 74 -3.93 4.86 -3.85
CA ALA A 74 -3.96 3.51 -3.30
C ALA A 74 -4.49 3.49 -1.85
N PHE A 75 -4.13 4.46 -1.00
CA PHE A 75 -4.68 4.60 0.36
C PHE A 75 -6.21 4.72 0.35
N MET A 76 -6.75 5.56 -0.56
CA MET A 76 -8.19 5.76 -0.70
C MET A 76 -8.89 4.49 -1.20
N LEU A 77 -8.37 3.87 -2.27
CA LEU A 77 -8.93 2.64 -2.84
C LEU A 77 -8.88 1.48 -1.84
N LEU A 78 -7.75 1.30 -1.15
CA LEU A 78 -7.59 0.26 -0.13
C LEU A 78 -8.60 0.45 1.02
N GLY A 79 -8.90 1.70 1.39
CA GLY A 79 -9.87 2.00 2.43
C GLY A 79 -11.30 1.74 2.03
N PHE A 80 -11.63 2.08 0.80
CA PHE A 80 -12.92 1.72 0.22
C PHE A 80 -13.11 0.21 0.17
N ILE A 81 -12.11 -0.53 -0.32
CA ILE A 81 -12.11 -1.99 -0.39
C ILE A 81 -12.23 -2.62 1.00
N ARG A 82 -11.45 -2.15 2.00
CA ARG A 82 -11.54 -2.61 3.39
C ARG A 82 -12.95 -2.44 3.94
N ARG A 83 -13.57 -1.26 3.75
CA ARG A 83 -14.93 -0.99 4.25
C ARG A 83 -15.95 -1.95 3.65
N ILE A 84 -15.91 -2.16 2.33
CA ILE A 84 -16.81 -3.10 1.65
C ILE A 84 -16.62 -4.52 2.20
N ILE A 85 -15.38 -5.02 2.23
CA ILE A 85 -15.10 -6.39 2.68
C ILE A 85 -15.51 -6.57 4.14
N MET A 86 -15.18 -5.63 5.02
CA MET A 86 -15.57 -5.72 6.44
C MET A 86 -17.08 -5.66 6.61
N SER A 87 -17.79 -4.83 5.83
CA SER A 87 -19.25 -4.78 5.84
C SER A 87 -19.87 -6.10 5.41
N LEU A 88 -19.40 -6.68 4.29
CA LEU A 88 -19.90 -7.97 3.78
C LEU A 88 -19.63 -9.12 4.76
N LEU A 89 -18.43 -9.17 5.32
CA LEU A 89 -18.08 -10.19 6.31
C LEU A 89 -18.93 -10.06 7.58
N THR A 90 -19.22 -8.82 8.00
CA THR A 90 -20.07 -8.58 9.17
C THR A 90 -21.54 -8.89 8.87
N SER A 91 -22.04 -8.60 7.67
CA SER A 91 -23.43 -8.94 7.30
C SER A 91 -23.68 -10.44 7.22
N LEU A 92 -22.66 -11.24 6.89
CA LEU A 92 -22.74 -12.71 6.92
C LEU A 92 -22.71 -13.30 8.35
N MET A 93 -22.49 -12.48 9.36
CA MET A 93 -22.50 -12.90 10.77
C MET A 93 -23.88 -12.84 11.42
N PHE A 94 -24.83 -12.16 10.78
CA PHE A 94 -26.22 -12.04 11.18
C PHE A 94 -27.10 -12.84 10.22
#